data_AF-A0AAD7AVN1-F1
#
_entry.id   AF-A0AAD7AVN1-F1
#
_cell.length_a   1.000
_cell.length_b   1.000
_cell.length_c   1.000
_cell.angle_alpha   90.00
_cell.angle_beta   90.00
_cell.angle_gamma   90.00
#
_symmetry.space_group_name_H-M   'P 1'
#
loop_
_entity.id
_entity.type
_entity.pdbx_description
1 polymer ?
#
loop_
_entity_poly.entity_id
_entity_poly.type
_entity_poly.pdbx_seq_one_letter_code
_entity_poly.pdbx_strand_id
1 'polypeptide(L)'
;WKKCLYVISESLDQCFVGSWVFAQSPTTRATICGRISDILQDVNGVVLVVLENFQVLSSRDEVYGMPVLVRRDSETTFSIVTGKDIKFNFNVQHDCYTAKCEPSGVRLRRQERVESDQTENFIIHNSLDRFFINSHGFHNAHLLRETLPRDLLAPIPLFDNREEKHHELATALRETQASRKVAAANKKRARAQDDNDAEEEETPAPKKRKKSKAKRGRTIPPTESMVVNRSKRQVKPTAKAKAAAAAAAAAAEESEEEAEESSSDDSGDNANVLQYASDSMNYSD
;
A
#
# COMPACT_ATOMS: atom_id res chain seq x y z
N TRP A 1 -32.49 1.78 -16.63
CA TRP A 1 -31.20 2.27 -16.11
C TRP A 1 -30.06 1.41 -16.65
N LYS A 2 -28.99 2.04 -17.13
CA LYS A 2 -27.72 1.37 -17.51
C LYS A 2 -26.73 1.53 -16.35
N LYS A 3 -26.06 0.44 -15.95
CA LYS A 3 -24.97 0.52 -14.96
C LYS A 3 -23.72 1.10 -15.63
N CYS A 4 -23.09 2.07 -14.96
CA CYS A 4 -21.85 2.69 -15.40
C CYS A 4 -20.67 2.21 -14.55
N LEU A 5 -19.47 2.24 -15.13
CA LEU A 5 -18.24 1.82 -14.44
C LEU A 5 -17.65 2.92 -13.56
N TYR A 6 -17.73 4.17 -14.04
CA TYR A 6 -17.21 5.34 -13.35
C TYR A 6 -18.00 6.60 -13.70
N VAL A 7 -17.81 7.65 -12.90
CA VAL A 7 -18.23 9.03 -13.14
C VAL A 7 -17.01 9.94 -13.06
N ILE A 8 -17.02 11.07 -13.78
CA ILE A 8 -15.98 12.09 -13.67
C ILE A 8 -16.45 13.14 -12.66
N SER A 9 -15.67 13.40 -11.62
CA SER A 9 -15.96 14.44 -10.63
C SER A 9 -15.73 15.85 -11.16
N GLU A 10 -16.16 16.86 -10.42
CA GLU A 10 -15.87 18.28 -10.69
C GLU A 10 -14.36 18.56 -10.73
N SER A 11 -13.58 17.90 -9.87
CA SER A 11 -12.10 17.91 -9.89
C SER A 11 -11.47 17.14 -11.05
N LEU A 12 -12.27 16.60 -11.97
CA LEU A 12 -11.87 15.78 -13.12
C LEU A 12 -11.27 14.42 -12.77
N ASP A 13 -11.53 13.91 -11.56
CA ASP A 13 -11.11 12.59 -11.14
C ASP A 13 -12.08 11.50 -11.63
N GLN A 14 -11.53 10.35 -12.01
CA GLN A 14 -12.33 9.16 -12.27
C GLN A 14 -12.75 8.53 -10.94
N CYS A 15 -14.05 8.50 -10.69
CA CYS A 15 -14.66 7.94 -9.50
C CYS A 15 -15.39 6.63 -9.86
N PHE A 16 -14.86 5.50 -9.40
CA PHE A 16 -15.42 4.16 -9.62
C PHE A 16 -16.40 3.77 -8.51
N VAL A 17 -17.22 2.74 -8.75
CA VAL A 17 -17.94 2.05 -7.66
C VAL A 17 -16.95 1.61 -6.58
N GLY A 18 -17.30 1.86 -5.31
CA GLY A 18 -16.45 1.65 -4.15
C GLY A 18 -15.52 2.82 -3.80
N SER A 19 -15.43 3.86 -4.65
CA SER A 19 -14.61 5.05 -4.35
C SER A 19 -15.25 5.91 -3.26
N TRP A 20 -14.40 6.55 -2.45
CA TRP A 20 -14.81 7.53 -1.46
C TRP A 20 -14.80 8.94 -2.05
N VAL A 21 -15.90 9.67 -1.90
CA VAL A 21 -16.10 10.97 -2.53
C VAL A 21 -16.78 11.97 -1.61
N PHE A 22 -16.45 13.25 -1.78
CA PHE A 22 -17.27 14.36 -1.31
C PHE A 22 -18.24 14.76 -2.42
N ALA A 23 -19.48 15.03 -2.04
CA ALA A 23 -20.55 15.41 -2.95
C ALA A 23 -21.42 16.53 -2.38
N GLN A 24 -22.15 17.21 -3.25
CA GLN A 24 -23.13 18.22 -2.88
C GLN A 24 -24.50 17.55 -2.66
N SER A 25 -25.08 17.67 -1.47
CA SER A 25 -26.43 17.15 -1.23
C SER A 25 -27.47 17.88 -2.10
N PRO A 26 -28.37 17.16 -2.79
CA PRO A 26 -29.39 17.78 -3.64
C PRO A 26 -30.44 18.55 -2.82
N THR A 27 -30.73 18.08 -1.61
CA THR A 27 -31.78 18.64 -0.75
C THR A 27 -31.27 19.81 0.09
N THR A 28 -30.15 19.64 0.78
CA THR A 28 -29.66 20.63 1.75
C THR A 28 -28.64 21.59 1.17
N ARG A 29 -28.05 21.26 0.01
CA ARG A 29 -26.86 21.95 -0.52
C ARG A 29 -25.71 22.00 0.51
N ALA A 30 -25.68 21.08 1.47
CA ALA A 30 -24.51 20.82 2.31
C ALA A 30 -23.57 19.82 1.63
N THR A 31 -22.27 19.94 1.91
CA THR A 31 -21.30 18.93 1.48
C THR A 31 -21.47 17.67 2.32
N ILE A 32 -21.63 16.53 1.65
CA ILE A 32 -21.72 15.19 2.26
C ILE A 32 -20.53 14.36 1.80
N CYS A 33 -20.17 13.33 2.56
CA CYS A 33 -19.16 12.36 2.18
C CYS A 33 -19.71 10.94 2.24
N GLY A 34 -19.16 10.08 1.40
CA GLY A 34 -19.57 8.69 1.38
C GLY A 34 -18.80 7.83 0.39
N ARG A 35 -19.28 6.60 0.25
CA ARG A 35 -18.75 5.61 -0.67
C ARG A 35 -19.74 5.37 -1.81
N ILE A 36 -19.27 5.35 -3.05
CA ILE A 36 -20.14 5.08 -4.20
C ILE A 36 -20.57 3.61 -4.18
N SER A 37 -21.87 3.35 -4.06
CA SER A 37 -22.44 2.00 -4.11
C SER A 37 -22.76 1.58 -5.55
N ASP A 38 -23.41 2.46 -6.32
CA ASP A 38 -23.78 2.21 -7.71
C ASP A 38 -23.75 3.51 -8.52
N ILE A 39 -23.53 3.39 -9.83
CA ILE A 39 -23.60 4.48 -10.80
C ILE A 39 -24.57 4.08 -11.89
N LEU A 40 -25.62 4.88 -12.09
CA LEU A 40 -26.74 4.57 -12.98
C LEU A 40 -26.92 5.70 -14.00
N GLN A 41 -27.14 5.35 -15.26
CA GLN A 41 -27.47 6.29 -16.33
C GLN A 41 -28.86 6.01 -16.91
N ASP A 42 -29.65 7.06 -17.07
CA ASP A 42 -30.95 6.99 -17.73
C ASP A 42 -30.82 7.00 -19.27
N VAL A 43 -31.90 6.71 -19.98
CA VAL A 43 -32.00 6.82 -21.44
C VAL A 43 -31.66 8.23 -21.95
N ASN A 44 -31.92 9.25 -21.14
CA ASN A 44 -31.63 10.65 -21.46
C ASN A 44 -30.16 11.05 -21.19
N GLY A 45 -29.32 10.11 -20.74
CA GLY A 45 -27.92 10.36 -20.43
C GLY A 45 -27.66 10.99 -19.05
N VAL A 46 -28.71 11.27 -18.26
CA VAL A 46 -28.58 11.74 -16.87
C VAL A 46 -27.94 10.65 -16.03
N VAL A 47 -26.86 11.01 -15.32
CA VAL A 47 -26.13 10.09 -14.45
C VAL A 47 -26.51 10.37 -12.99
N LEU A 48 -26.95 9.33 -12.31
CA LEU A 48 -27.22 9.28 -10.87
C LEU A 48 -26.16 8.40 -10.19
N VAL A 49 -25.72 8.84 -9.01
CA VAL A 49 -24.76 8.14 -8.17
C VAL A 49 -25.45 7.83 -6.85
N VAL A 50 -25.46 6.55 -6.48
CA VAL A 50 -25.97 6.09 -5.18
C VAL A 50 -24.80 6.12 -4.21
N LEU A 51 -24.85 7.04 -3.25
CA LEU A 51 -23.81 7.26 -2.26
C LEU A 51 -24.23 6.68 -0.92
N GLU A 52 -23.43 5.77 -0.38
CA GLU A 52 -23.53 5.32 1.00
C GLU A 52 -22.92 6.39 1.92
N ASN A 53 -23.72 7.00 2.78
CA ASN A 53 -23.29 8.17 3.56
C ASN A 53 -22.47 7.79 4.79
N PHE A 54 -21.46 8.60 5.06
CA PHE A 54 -20.68 8.57 6.29
C PHE A 54 -20.59 9.98 6.87
N GLN A 55 -20.39 10.07 8.18
CA GLN A 55 -20.15 11.33 8.86
C GLN A 55 -18.70 11.40 9.34
N VAL A 56 -18.11 12.59 9.20
CA VAL A 56 -16.81 12.90 9.77
C VAL A 56 -17.01 13.25 11.25
N LEU A 57 -16.30 12.57 12.14
CA LEU A 57 -16.30 12.92 13.56
C LEU A 57 -15.69 14.30 13.80
N SER A 58 -16.16 14.98 14.83
CA SER A 58 -15.64 16.30 15.25
C SER A 58 -14.27 16.21 15.93
N SER A 59 -13.86 15.02 16.36
CA SER A 59 -12.54 14.74 16.92
C SER A 59 -11.73 13.85 15.99
N ARG A 60 -10.40 13.97 16.11
CA ARG A 60 -9.46 13.08 15.44
C ARG A 60 -9.30 11.80 16.24
N ASP A 61 -8.80 10.76 15.57
CA ASP A 61 -8.36 9.55 16.24
C ASP A 61 -7.17 9.82 17.18
N GLU A 62 -7.15 9.19 18.35
CA GLU A 62 -6.11 9.39 19.37
C GLU A 62 -4.76 8.78 18.97
N VAL A 63 -4.79 7.67 18.23
CA VAL A 63 -3.58 6.92 17.86
C VAL A 63 -2.95 7.52 16.61
N TYR A 64 -3.78 7.76 15.59
CA TYR A 64 -3.30 8.20 14.29
C TYR A 64 -3.39 9.71 14.07
N GLY A 65 -4.14 10.45 14.88
CA GLY A 65 -4.32 11.88 14.70
C GLY A 65 -5.00 12.26 13.38
N MET A 66 -5.79 11.35 12.80
CA MET A 66 -6.48 11.52 11.52
C MET A 66 -8.00 11.71 11.70
N PRO A 67 -8.70 12.39 10.76
CA PRO A 67 -10.16 12.48 10.79
C PRO A 67 -10.81 11.11 10.62
N VAL A 68 -11.83 10.83 11.43
CA VAL A 68 -12.53 9.54 11.43
C VAL A 68 -13.87 9.65 10.71
N LEU A 69 -14.16 8.67 9.86
CA LEU A 69 -15.45 8.44 9.24
C LEU A 69 -16.17 7.30 9.96
N VAL A 70 -17.43 7.54 10.30
CA VAL A 70 -18.33 6.53 10.87
C VAL A 70 -19.68 6.58 10.19
N ARG A 71 -20.44 5.48 10.28
CA ARG A 71 -21.87 5.53 9.99
C ARG A 71 -22.59 6.35 11.05
N ARG A 72 -23.67 7.01 10.64
CA ARG A 72 -24.59 7.65 11.57
C ARG A 72 -25.41 6.56 12.25
N ASP A 73 -25.35 6.50 13.58
CA ASP A 73 -26.11 5.55 14.41
C ASP A 73 -25.94 4.07 14.01
N SER A 74 -24.79 3.72 13.41
CA SER A 74 -24.51 2.39 12.85
C SER A 74 -25.46 1.95 11.73
N GLU A 75 -26.24 2.87 11.16
CA GLU A 75 -27.19 2.59 10.08
C GLU A 75 -26.60 2.91 8.71
N THR A 76 -26.93 2.07 7.72
CA THR A 76 -26.58 2.30 6.33
C THR A 76 -27.60 3.24 5.70
N THR A 77 -27.21 4.50 5.50
CA THR A 77 -28.04 5.48 4.82
C THR A 77 -27.50 5.76 3.42
N PHE A 78 -28.40 5.94 2.46
CA PHE A 78 -28.05 6.25 1.08
C PHE A 78 -28.56 7.63 0.68
N SER A 79 -27.75 8.34 -0.10
CA SER A 79 -28.14 9.56 -0.82
C SER A 79 -28.02 9.32 -2.31
N ILE A 80 -29.01 9.76 -3.09
CA ILE A 80 -28.91 9.78 -4.55
C ILE A 80 -28.49 11.18 -4.96
N VAL A 81 -27.33 11.29 -5.61
CA VAL A 81 -26.79 12.57 -6.11
C VAL A 81 -26.62 12.52 -7.61
N THR A 82 -26.62 13.67 -8.29
CA THR A 82 -26.30 13.66 -9.72
C THR A 82 -24.79 13.51 -9.90
N GLY A 83 -24.35 12.95 -11.03
CA GLY A 83 -22.92 12.83 -11.32
C GLY A 83 -22.17 14.17 -11.31
N LYS A 84 -22.88 15.28 -11.61
CA LYS A 84 -22.32 16.64 -11.58
C LYS A 84 -22.09 17.17 -10.16
N ASP A 85 -22.77 16.61 -9.17
CA ASP A 85 -22.65 17.02 -7.76
C ASP A 85 -21.49 16.30 -7.04
N ILE A 86 -20.76 15.40 -7.69
CA ILE A 86 -19.57 14.76 -7.15
C ILE A 86 -18.39 15.73 -7.23
N LYS A 87 -17.90 16.21 -6.09
CA LYS A 87 -16.83 17.22 -6.04
C LYS A 87 -15.47 16.61 -6.37
N PHE A 88 -15.03 15.65 -5.57
CA PHE A 88 -13.73 14.99 -5.71
C PHE A 88 -13.67 13.66 -4.96
N ASN A 89 -12.75 12.77 -5.36
CA ASN A 89 -12.44 11.56 -4.63
C ASN A 89 -11.32 11.78 -3.61
N PHE A 90 -11.32 10.95 -2.56
CA PHE A 90 -10.28 11.01 -1.54
C PHE A 90 -9.93 9.61 -1.03
N ASN A 91 -8.76 9.51 -0.39
CA ASN A 91 -8.24 8.24 0.11
C ASN A 91 -8.76 7.99 1.54
N VAL A 92 -9.30 6.81 1.75
CA VAL A 92 -9.82 6.34 3.03
C VAL A 92 -9.17 5.01 3.39
N GLN A 93 -8.84 4.84 4.66
CA GLN A 93 -8.23 3.63 5.21
C GLN A 93 -9.13 3.03 6.27
N HIS A 94 -9.19 1.70 6.37
CA HIS A 94 -9.94 1.03 7.43
C HIS A 94 -9.23 1.18 8.78
N ASP A 95 -9.98 1.42 9.86
CA ASP A 95 -9.44 1.43 11.22
C ASP A 95 -9.16 0.02 11.72
N CYS A 96 -8.07 -0.56 11.21
CA CYS A 96 -7.64 -1.91 11.54
C CYS A 96 -7.24 -2.06 13.01
N TYR A 97 -6.81 -0.97 13.65
CA TYR A 97 -6.37 -0.97 15.04
C TYR A 97 -7.55 -1.22 15.97
N THR A 98 -8.60 -0.40 15.87
CA THR A 98 -9.81 -0.57 16.66
C THR A 98 -10.56 -1.84 16.28
N ALA A 99 -10.60 -2.16 14.99
CA ALA A 99 -11.27 -3.35 14.48
C ALA A 99 -10.54 -4.65 14.80
N LYS A 100 -9.27 -4.60 15.26
CA LYS A 100 -8.41 -5.77 15.49
C LYS A 100 -8.34 -6.71 14.28
N CYS A 101 -8.13 -6.13 13.10
CA CYS A 101 -7.99 -6.92 11.88
C CYS A 101 -6.73 -7.80 11.94
N GLU A 102 -6.84 -9.03 11.47
CA GLU A 102 -5.76 -10.00 11.54
C GLU A 102 -5.09 -10.22 10.17
N PRO A 103 -3.77 -10.45 10.12
CA PRO A 103 -3.06 -10.85 8.90
C PRO A 103 -3.29 -12.34 8.59
N SER A 104 -4.54 -12.79 8.62
CA SER A 104 -4.96 -14.18 8.45
C SER A 104 -5.17 -14.59 6.99
N GLY A 105 -5.23 -13.61 6.08
CA GLY A 105 -5.42 -13.87 4.67
C GLY A 105 -4.12 -14.20 3.95
N VAL A 106 -4.20 -15.04 2.92
CA VAL A 106 -3.10 -15.31 1.98
C VAL A 106 -3.56 -14.99 0.57
N ARG A 107 -2.75 -14.25 -0.19
CA ARG A 107 -3.03 -13.96 -1.61
C ARG A 107 -1.76 -14.11 -2.45
N LEU A 108 -1.93 -14.40 -3.73
CA LEU A 108 -0.83 -14.39 -4.68
C LEU A 108 -0.33 -12.95 -4.90
N ARG A 109 0.97 -12.75 -4.74
CA ARG A 109 1.62 -11.46 -4.93
C ARG A 109 1.62 -11.13 -6.41
N ARG A 110 1.09 -9.97 -6.75
CA ARG A 110 1.08 -9.47 -8.13
C ARG A 110 2.32 -8.60 -8.39
N GLN A 111 3.19 -9.01 -9.30
CA GLN A 111 4.36 -8.22 -9.72
C GLN A 111 4.18 -7.75 -11.16
N GLU A 112 4.32 -6.44 -11.40
CA GLU A 112 4.22 -5.84 -12.74
C GLU A 112 2.94 -6.24 -13.52
N ARG A 113 1.81 -6.39 -12.81
CA ARG A 113 0.50 -6.88 -13.31
C ARG A 113 0.40 -8.39 -13.60
N VAL A 114 1.47 -9.15 -13.46
CA VAL A 114 1.48 -10.61 -13.57
C VAL A 114 1.33 -11.24 -12.18
N GLU A 115 0.49 -12.26 -12.06
CA GLU A 115 0.39 -13.05 -10.83
C GLU A 115 1.69 -13.84 -10.66
N SER A 116 2.33 -13.73 -9.50
CA SER A 116 3.52 -14.52 -9.19
C SER A 116 3.13 -15.69 -8.28
N ASP A 117 3.91 -16.76 -8.32
CA ASP A 117 3.73 -17.92 -7.44
C ASP A 117 4.07 -17.61 -5.97
N GLN A 118 4.58 -16.40 -5.70
CA GLN A 118 4.84 -15.98 -4.33
C GLN A 118 3.52 -15.60 -3.66
N THR A 119 3.23 -16.22 -2.53
CA THR A 119 2.14 -15.79 -1.67
C THR A 119 2.60 -14.66 -0.74
N GLU A 120 1.69 -13.78 -0.38
CA GLU A 120 1.87 -12.79 0.68
C GLU A 120 0.69 -12.84 1.65
N ASN A 121 0.98 -12.65 2.93
CA ASN A 121 -0.06 -12.48 3.94
C ASN A 121 -0.74 -11.11 3.73
N PHE A 122 -2.06 -11.08 3.76
CA PHE A 122 -2.84 -9.86 3.69
C PHE A 122 -3.78 -9.74 4.90
N ILE A 123 -4.08 -8.50 5.27
CA ILE A 123 -4.96 -8.20 6.38
C ILE A 123 -6.41 -8.45 5.95
N ILE A 124 -7.10 -9.37 6.61
CA ILE A 124 -8.55 -9.54 6.45
C ILE A 124 -9.22 -8.52 7.38
N HIS A 125 -10.01 -7.64 6.77
CA HIS A 125 -10.71 -6.59 7.51
C HIS A 125 -11.96 -7.16 8.20
N ASN A 126 -12.13 -6.83 9.48
CA ASN A 126 -13.38 -7.07 10.21
C ASN A 126 -14.49 -6.12 9.75
N SER A 127 -15.74 -6.48 9.99
CA SER A 127 -16.95 -5.74 9.57
C SER A 127 -17.18 -4.40 10.30
N LEU A 128 -16.19 -3.91 11.07
CA LEU A 128 -16.32 -2.62 11.74
C LEU A 128 -16.25 -1.49 10.71
N ASP A 129 -17.37 -0.79 10.51
CA ASP A 129 -17.48 0.34 9.60
C ASP A 129 -16.94 1.64 10.20
N ARG A 130 -15.65 1.63 10.54
CA ARG A 130 -14.89 2.79 11.01
C ARG A 130 -13.67 2.98 10.12
N PHE A 131 -13.48 4.19 9.62
CA PHE A 131 -12.46 4.49 8.64
C PHE A 131 -11.74 5.80 8.95
N PHE A 132 -10.53 5.97 8.44
CA PHE A 132 -9.76 7.20 8.52
C PHE A 132 -9.67 7.88 7.16
N ILE A 133 -9.87 9.19 7.15
CA ILE A 133 -9.49 10.01 6.00
C ILE A 133 -7.97 10.11 6.00
N ASN A 134 -7.32 9.62 4.95
CA ASN A 134 -5.87 9.68 4.85
C ASN A 134 -5.41 11.12 4.57
N SER A 135 -5.21 11.90 5.63
CA SER A 135 -4.76 13.28 5.57
C SER A 135 -3.30 13.44 5.12
N HIS A 136 -2.56 12.33 5.02
CA HIS A 136 -1.17 12.31 4.58
C HIS A 136 -1.04 12.07 3.05
N GLY A 137 -2.12 11.67 2.39
CA GLY A 137 -2.18 11.54 0.95
C GLY A 137 -2.03 12.90 0.26
N PHE A 138 -1.26 12.94 -0.84
CA PHE A 138 -1.11 14.16 -1.64
C PHE A 138 -2.29 14.39 -2.60
N HIS A 139 -3.03 13.34 -2.97
CA HIS A 139 -4.15 13.43 -3.90
C HIS A 139 -5.28 14.27 -3.28
N ASN A 140 -5.70 15.32 -3.98
CA ASN A 140 -6.77 16.25 -3.54
C ASN A 140 -6.60 16.84 -2.12
N ALA A 141 -5.35 16.94 -1.62
CA ALA A 141 -5.09 17.46 -0.28
C ALA A 141 -5.58 18.90 -0.06
N HIS A 142 -5.58 19.72 -1.12
CA HIS A 142 -6.08 21.09 -1.07
C HIS A 142 -7.62 21.13 -0.91
N LEU A 143 -8.36 20.30 -1.66
CA LEU A 143 -9.82 20.21 -1.55
C LEU A 143 -10.26 19.63 -0.21
N LEU A 144 -9.51 18.67 0.34
CA LEU A 144 -9.72 18.18 1.70
C LEU A 144 -9.60 19.30 2.74
N ARG A 145 -8.57 20.15 2.63
CA ARG A 145 -8.35 21.30 3.53
C ARG A 145 -9.39 22.40 3.41
N GLU A 146 -10.01 22.53 2.24
CA GLU A 146 -11.12 23.45 2.01
C GLU A 146 -12.44 22.90 2.54
N THR A 147 -12.66 21.58 2.40
CA THR A 147 -13.93 20.93 2.74
C THR A 147 -14.07 20.62 4.22
N LEU A 148 -12.99 20.23 4.90
CA LEU A 148 -13.02 19.83 6.31
C LEU A 148 -12.64 20.99 7.24
N PRO A 149 -13.19 21.01 8.48
CA PRO A 149 -12.77 21.96 9.50
C PRO A 149 -11.25 21.94 9.72
N ARG A 150 -10.65 23.12 9.92
CA ARG A 150 -9.20 23.26 10.09
C ARG A 150 -8.67 22.45 11.26
N ASP A 151 -9.45 22.31 12.33
CA ASP A 151 -9.08 21.59 13.54
C ASP A 151 -8.91 20.08 13.31
N LEU A 152 -9.41 19.53 12.21
CA LEU A 152 -9.22 18.12 11.83
C LEU A 152 -7.99 17.88 10.93
N LEU A 153 -7.47 18.93 10.28
CA LEU A 153 -6.38 18.81 9.29
C LEU A 153 -5.12 19.61 9.63
N ALA A 154 -5.18 20.49 10.64
CA ALA A 154 -4.01 21.20 11.12
C ALA A 154 -2.90 20.19 11.51
N PRO A 155 -1.66 20.36 11.04
CA PRO A 155 -0.55 19.52 11.48
C PRO A 155 -0.43 19.55 13.00
N ILE A 156 -0.30 18.38 13.63
CA ILE A 156 -0.04 18.27 15.07
C ILE A 156 1.48 18.36 15.24
N PRO A 157 2.01 19.32 16.02
CA PRO A 157 3.43 19.36 16.32
C PRO A 157 3.85 18.06 17.02
N LEU A 158 4.84 17.36 16.47
CA LEU A 158 5.39 16.14 17.09
C LEU A 158 6.24 16.45 18.32
N PHE A 159 6.82 17.65 18.36
CA PHE A 159 7.66 18.14 19.46
C PHE A 159 7.27 19.59 19.76
N ASP A 160 7.20 19.94 21.04
CA ASP A 160 6.91 21.31 21.49
C ASP A 160 8.01 22.27 21.02
N ASN A 161 9.28 21.90 21.25
CA ASN A 161 10.44 22.60 20.76
C ASN A 161 11.08 21.87 19.57
N ARG A 162 10.59 22.19 18.37
CA ARG A 162 11.10 21.63 17.11
C ARG A 162 12.60 21.85 16.91
N GLU A 163 13.13 23.00 17.34
CA GLU A 163 14.51 23.39 17.11
C GLU A 163 15.48 22.55 17.95
N GLU A 164 15.19 22.40 19.23
CA GLU A 164 15.97 21.55 20.14
C GLU A 164 16.04 20.11 19.64
N LYS A 165 14.89 19.53 19.24
CA LYS A 165 14.87 18.17 18.71
C LYS A 165 15.64 18.05 17.39
N HIS A 166 15.61 19.08 16.56
CA HIS A 166 16.41 19.11 15.34
C HIS A 166 17.92 19.13 15.65
N HIS A 167 18.36 19.88 16.66
CA HIS A 167 19.75 19.88 17.11
C HIS A 167 20.19 18.53 17.67
N GLU A 168 19.33 17.88 18.47
CA GLU A 168 19.57 16.54 19.01
C GLU A 168 19.77 15.53 17.86
N LEU A 169 18.82 15.46 16.92
CA LEU A 169 18.88 14.56 15.77
C LEU A 169 20.08 14.84 14.87
N ALA A 170 20.40 16.12 14.63
CA ALA A 170 21.58 16.51 13.86
C ALA A 170 22.88 16.06 14.53
N THR A 171 22.94 16.13 15.86
CA THR A 171 24.11 15.67 16.64
C THR A 171 24.27 14.16 16.53
N ALA A 172 23.20 13.39 16.77
CA ALA A 172 23.19 11.93 16.62
C ALA A 172 23.59 11.47 15.20
N LEU A 173 23.12 12.20 14.17
CA LEU A 173 23.50 11.92 12.78
C LEU A 173 24.99 12.16 12.52
N ARG A 174 25.57 13.24 13.04
CA ARG A 174 27.01 13.55 12.89
C ARG A 174 27.87 12.47 13.53
N GLU A 175 27.51 11.99 14.71
CA GLU A 175 28.19 10.89 15.40
C GLU A 175 28.13 9.59 14.60
N THR A 176 26.94 9.24 14.10
CA THR A 176 26.72 8.06 13.24
C THR A 176 27.52 8.15 11.93
N GLN A 177 27.63 9.35 11.34
CA GLN A 177 28.43 9.55 10.14
C GLN A 177 29.94 9.49 10.43
N ALA A 178 30.39 10.02 11.57
CA ALA A 178 31.79 9.94 11.98
C ALA A 178 32.21 8.48 12.21
N SER A 179 31.42 7.69 12.91
CA SER A 179 31.69 6.26 13.13
C SER A 179 31.71 5.48 11.81
N ARG A 180 30.76 5.74 10.90
CA ARG A 180 30.75 5.15 9.54
C ARG A 180 32.01 5.51 8.74
N LYS A 181 32.50 6.75 8.84
CA LYS A 181 33.74 7.17 8.16
C LYS A 181 34.96 6.45 8.72
N VAL A 182 35.07 6.31 10.05
CA VAL A 182 36.16 5.57 10.69
C VAL A 182 36.13 4.09 10.29
N ALA A 183 34.95 3.45 10.33
CA ALA A 183 34.80 2.06 9.91
C ALA A 183 35.16 1.85 8.43
N ALA A 184 34.74 2.75 7.55
CA ALA A 184 35.10 2.71 6.14
C ALA A 184 36.62 2.91 5.92
N ALA A 185 37.25 3.81 6.67
CA ALA A 185 38.69 4.03 6.63
C ALA A 185 39.46 2.78 7.11
N ASN A 186 39.03 2.17 8.21
CA ASN A 186 39.64 0.93 8.73
C ASN A 186 39.48 -0.23 7.73
N LYS A 187 38.31 -0.40 7.13
CA LYS A 187 38.08 -1.42 6.09
C LYS A 187 38.95 -1.19 4.86
N LYS A 188 39.20 0.07 4.48
CA LYS A 188 40.11 0.41 3.38
C LYS A 188 41.57 0.11 3.75
N ARG A 189 41.99 0.38 5.00
CA ARG A 189 43.33 0.07 5.49
C ARG A 189 43.59 -1.44 5.55
N ALA A 190 42.64 -2.22 6.09
CA ALA A 190 42.73 -3.67 6.14
C ALA A 190 42.91 -4.28 4.74
N ARG A 191 42.10 -3.87 3.77
CA ARG A 191 42.26 -4.31 2.37
C ARG A 191 43.61 -3.97 1.76
N ALA A 192 44.15 -2.79 2.06
CA ALA A 192 45.46 -2.39 1.55
C ALA A 192 46.60 -3.19 2.21
N GLN A 193 46.42 -3.67 3.43
CA GLN A 193 47.37 -4.59 4.08
C GLN A 193 47.27 -5.99 3.46
N ASP A 194 46.06 -6.52 3.30
CA ASP A 194 45.83 -7.82 2.64
C ASP A 194 46.42 -7.84 1.21
N ASP A 195 46.29 -6.74 0.46
CA ASP A 195 46.86 -6.60 -0.89
C ASP A 195 48.41 -6.56 -0.88
N ASN A 196 49.02 -5.95 0.14
CA ASN A 196 50.49 -5.90 0.27
C ASN A 196 51.07 -7.26 0.70
N ASP A 197 50.41 -7.93 1.65
CA ASP A 197 50.86 -9.25 2.15
C ASP A 197 50.78 -10.31 1.04
N ALA A 198 49.78 -10.20 0.14
CA ALA A 198 49.69 -11.06 -1.04
C ALA A 198 50.79 -10.81 -2.08
N GLU A 199 51.35 -9.59 -2.18
CA GLU A 199 52.50 -9.30 -3.07
C GLU A 199 53.83 -9.82 -2.51
N GLU A 200 54.00 -9.93 -1.18
CA GLU A 200 55.24 -10.46 -0.58
C GLU A 200 55.35 -12.00 -0.67
N GLU A 201 54.23 -12.73 -0.79
CA GLU A 201 54.24 -14.20 -0.90
C GLU A 201 54.52 -14.71 -2.34
N GLU A 202 54.35 -13.86 -3.37
CA GLU A 202 54.75 -14.19 -4.75
C GLU A 202 56.24 -13.90 -5.00
N THR A 203 57.09 -14.92 -4.80
CA THR A 203 58.54 -14.90 -5.12
C THR A 203 58.91 -14.32 -6.51
N PRO A 204 60.10 -13.72 -6.66
CA PRO A 204 60.45 -12.88 -7.80
C PRO A 204 60.85 -13.69 -9.05
N ALA A 205 59.91 -13.93 -9.95
CA ALA A 205 60.23 -14.27 -11.34
C ALA A 205 60.02 -13.02 -12.24
N PRO A 206 61.09 -12.34 -12.70
CA PRO A 206 60.97 -11.06 -13.41
C PRO A 206 60.45 -11.25 -14.84
N LYS A 207 59.13 -11.25 -15.02
CA LYS A 207 58.51 -11.16 -16.36
C LYS A 207 58.41 -9.69 -16.77
N LYS A 208 59.39 -9.24 -17.57
CA LYS A 208 59.41 -7.97 -18.31
C LYS A 208 58.14 -7.82 -19.19
N ARG A 209 57.01 -7.37 -18.62
CA ARG A 209 55.85 -6.95 -19.40
C ARG A 209 56.09 -5.53 -19.91
N LYS A 210 56.50 -5.43 -21.17
CA LYS A 210 56.50 -4.20 -21.98
C LYS A 210 55.14 -3.50 -21.84
N LYS A 211 55.09 -2.39 -21.10
CA LYS A 211 53.96 -1.45 -21.13
C LYS A 211 53.96 -0.76 -22.51
N SER A 212 53.13 -1.25 -23.43
CA SER A 212 52.74 -0.48 -24.60
C SER A 212 51.91 0.72 -24.12
N LYS A 213 52.46 1.92 -24.28
CA LYS A 213 51.75 3.19 -24.12
C LYS A 213 50.65 3.29 -25.18
N ALA A 214 49.49 2.70 -24.94
CA ALA A 214 48.29 2.97 -25.73
C ALA A 214 47.76 4.35 -25.32
N LYS A 215 48.24 5.37 -26.04
CA LYS A 215 47.76 6.76 -26.00
C LYS A 215 46.32 6.78 -26.53
N ARG A 216 45.32 6.51 -25.67
CA ARG A 216 43.91 6.68 -26.02
C ARG A 216 43.61 8.19 -26.03
N GLY A 217 43.62 8.74 -27.25
CA GLY A 217 43.04 10.06 -27.53
C GLY A 217 41.60 10.08 -27.05
N ARG A 218 41.28 11.10 -26.26
CA ARG A 218 39.95 11.35 -25.71
C ARG A 218 39.20 12.21 -26.72
N THR A 219 38.67 11.59 -27.77
CA THR A 219 37.62 12.20 -28.58
C THR A 219 36.31 12.06 -27.83
N ILE A 220 35.70 13.19 -27.47
CA ILE A 220 34.37 13.28 -26.87
C ILE A 220 33.38 13.19 -28.04
N PRO A 221 32.59 12.11 -28.21
CA PRO A 221 31.51 12.10 -29.17
C PRO A 221 30.35 13.00 -28.68
N PRO A 222 29.61 13.62 -29.61
CA PRO A 222 28.44 14.42 -29.27
C PRO A 222 27.33 13.53 -28.71
N THR A 223 26.57 14.12 -27.80
CA THR A 223 25.48 13.54 -27.03
C THR A 223 24.36 12.99 -27.91
N GLU A 224 24.31 11.67 -28.04
CA GLU A 224 23.15 10.93 -28.53
C GLU A 224 22.53 10.14 -27.37
N SER A 225 21.20 10.13 -27.34
CA SER A 225 20.31 9.64 -26.28
C SER A 225 20.73 8.30 -25.65
N MET A 226 20.95 8.31 -24.33
CA MET A 226 21.17 7.12 -23.51
C MET A 226 19.89 6.26 -23.43
N VAL A 227 19.73 5.32 -24.36
CA VAL A 227 18.90 4.13 -24.14
C VAL A 227 19.73 3.15 -23.33
N VAL A 228 19.43 3.04 -22.04
CA VAL A 228 20.10 2.11 -21.12
C VAL A 228 19.63 0.69 -21.43
N ASN A 229 20.30 0.01 -22.35
CA ASN A 229 20.19 -1.44 -22.49
C ASN A 229 20.85 -2.12 -21.29
N ARG A 230 20.07 -2.39 -20.24
CA ARG A 230 20.43 -3.32 -19.17
C ARG A 230 20.50 -4.74 -19.75
N SER A 231 21.68 -5.13 -20.20
CA SER A 231 22.00 -6.52 -20.47
C SER A 231 21.78 -7.34 -19.20
N LYS A 232 20.87 -8.31 -19.29
CA LYS A 232 20.50 -9.25 -18.22
C LYS A 232 21.75 -10.00 -17.76
N ARG A 233 22.35 -9.56 -16.66
CA ARG A 233 23.44 -10.27 -15.99
C ARG A 233 22.81 -11.49 -15.32
N GLN A 234 22.91 -12.66 -15.96
CA GLN A 234 22.51 -13.93 -15.36
C GLN A 234 23.34 -14.15 -14.09
N VAL A 235 22.70 -14.00 -12.94
CA VAL A 235 23.27 -14.36 -11.65
C VAL A 235 23.26 -15.89 -11.59
N LYS A 236 24.42 -16.52 -11.73
CA LYS A 236 24.55 -17.96 -11.51
C LYS A 236 24.15 -18.26 -10.05
N PRO A 237 23.22 -19.19 -9.79
CA PRO A 237 22.83 -19.54 -8.44
C PRO A 237 24.04 -20.09 -7.69
N THR A 238 24.20 -19.66 -6.45
CA THR A 238 25.27 -20.13 -5.56
C THR A 238 24.99 -21.58 -5.16
N ALA A 239 26.04 -22.37 -4.91
CA ALA A 239 25.91 -23.77 -4.51
C ALA A 239 24.98 -23.97 -3.28
N LYS A 240 24.92 -22.96 -2.41
CA LYS A 240 24.04 -22.93 -1.24
C LYS A 240 22.54 -22.87 -1.61
N ALA A 241 22.17 -22.14 -2.66
CA ALA A 241 20.80 -22.09 -3.15
C ALA A 241 20.37 -23.41 -3.81
N LYS A 242 21.31 -24.12 -4.45
CA LYS A 242 21.05 -25.42 -5.09
C LYS A 242 20.83 -26.54 -4.06
N ALA A 243 21.52 -26.48 -2.91
CA ALA A 243 21.32 -27.43 -1.81
C ALA A 243 19.98 -27.22 -1.08
N ALA A 244 19.55 -25.97 -0.90
CA ALA A 244 18.27 -25.66 -0.25
C ALA A 244 17.07 -26.12 -1.10
N ALA A 245 17.15 -25.98 -2.43
CA ALA A 245 16.09 -26.45 -3.34
C ALA A 245 15.96 -27.98 -3.36
N ALA A 246 17.07 -28.72 -3.23
CA ALA A 246 17.04 -30.18 -3.18
C ALA A 246 16.44 -30.71 -1.86
N ALA A 247 16.72 -30.04 -0.73
CA ALA A 247 16.14 -30.40 0.57
C ALA A 247 14.63 -30.13 0.64
N ALA A 248 14.15 -29.05 0.00
CA ALA A 248 12.73 -28.74 -0.06
C ALA A 248 11.92 -29.72 -0.92
N ALA A 249 12.53 -30.27 -1.98
CA ALA A 249 11.88 -31.28 -2.82
C ALA A 249 11.71 -32.63 -2.10
N ALA A 250 12.70 -33.04 -1.30
CA ALA A 250 12.62 -34.29 -0.54
C ALA A 250 11.56 -34.25 0.59
N ALA A 251 11.36 -33.08 1.22
CA ALA A 251 10.35 -32.92 2.27
C ALA A 251 8.90 -32.89 1.75
N ALA A 252 8.69 -32.65 0.46
CA ALA A 252 7.35 -32.66 -0.14
C ALA A 252 6.85 -34.09 -0.42
N GLU A 253 7.74 -35.01 -0.79
CA GLU A 253 7.39 -36.42 -1.06
C GLU A 253 6.96 -37.18 0.21
N GLU A 254 7.51 -36.86 1.40
CA GLU A 254 7.10 -37.50 2.66
C GLU A 254 5.71 -37.05 3.17
N SER A 255 5.17 -35.94 2.65
CA SER A 255 3.89 -35.39 3.14
C SER A 255 2.65 -35.87 2.38
N GLU A 256 2.82 -36.48 1.19
CA GLU A 256 1.69 -37.04 0.43
C GLU A 256 1.30 -38.45 0.89
N GLU A 257 2.19 -39.19 1.55
CA GLU A 257 1.92 -40.57 1.99
C GLU A 257 1.09 -40.65 3.29
N GLU A 258 1.06 -39.61 4.13
CA GLU A 258 0.23 -39.57 5.36
C GLU A 258 -1.21 -39.07 5.15
N ALA A 259 -1.56 -38.60 3.94
CA ALA A 259 -2.87 -38.01 3.68
C ALA A 259 -3.96 -39.00 3.24
N GLU A 260 -3.61 -40.24 2.85
CA GLU A 260 -4.59 -41.22 2.36
C GLU A 260 -5.21 -42.14 3.45
N GLU A 261 -4.76 -42.07 4.71
CA GLU A 261 -5.19 -43.04 5.74
C GLU A 261 -6.32 -42.55 6.69
N SER A 262 -6.94 -41.38 6.46
CA SER A 262 -7.91 -40.81 7.42
C SER A 262 -9.36 -40.58 6.94
N SER A 263 -9.76 -41.07 5.76
CA SER A 263 -11.16 -40.94 5.32
C SER A 263 -11.97 -42.24 5.52
N SER A 264 -12.45 -42.45 6.74
CA SER A 264 -13.58 -43.34 7.02
C SER A 264 -14.45 -42.77 8.13
N ASP A 265 -15.74 -42.66 7.83
CA ASP A 265 -16.88 -42.53 8.74
C ASP A 265 -17.11 -41.18 9.44
N ASP A 266 -18.14 -40.43 9.00
CA ASP A 266 -19.37 -40.33 9.79
C ASP A 266 -20.50 -39.65 8.99
N SER A 267 -21.63 -40.32 8.91
CA SER A 267 -22.84 -39.91 8.21
C SER A 267 -23.83 -39.42 9.26
N GLY A 268 -23.99 -38.11 9.41
CA GLY A 268 -24.87 -37.53 10.42
C GLY A 268 -25.84 -36.52 9.84
N ASP A 269 -27.04 -37.00 9.52
CA ASP A 269 -28.25 -36.22 9.25
C ASP A 269 -28.46 -35.06 10.24
N ASN A 270 -28.70 -33.85 9.74
CA ASN A 270 -29.54 -32.91 10.48
C ASN A 270 -30.26 -31.92 9.58
N ALA A 271 -31.46 -32.33 9.15
CA ALA A 271 -32.47 -31.43 8.63
C ALA A 271 -33.10 -30.67 9.80
N ASN A 272 -32.87 -29.36 9.90
CA ASN A 272 -33.71 -28.52 10.75
C ASN A 272 -34.11 -27.21 10.06
N VAL A 273 -35.29 -27.31 9.47
CA VAL A 273 -36.38 -26.33 9.38
C VAL A 273 -36.20 -25.09 10.27
N LEU A 274 -36.22 -23.91 9.67
CA LEU A 274 -36.72 -22.69 10.32
C LEU A 274 -37.32 -21.75 9.27
N GLN A 275 -38.63 -21.91 9.05
CA GLN A 275 -39.52 -20.88 8.55
C GLN A 275 -39.61 -19.77 9.60
N TYR A 276 -39.37 -18.52 9.22
CA TYR A 276 -39.97 -17.37 9.90
C TYR A 276 -40.72 -16.52 8.89
N ALA A 277 -42.00 -16.34 9.23
CA ALA A 277 -43.00 -15.63 8.49
C ALA A 277 -42.84 -14.10 8.65
N SER A 278 -43.33 -13.44 7.61
CA SER A 278 -43.85 -12.08 7.55
C SER A 278 -44.42 -11.53 8.85
N ASP A 279 -44.15 -10.25 9.14
CA ASP A 279 -45.25 -9.34 9.44
C ASP A 279 -44.96 -7.88 9.08
N SER A 280 -45.97 -7.31 8.45
CA SER A 280 -46.16 -5.95 7.96
C SER A 280 -46.50 -4.98 9.08
N MET A 281 -45.90 -3.79 9.08
CA MET A 281 -46.48 -2.62 9.75
C MET A 281 -46.48 -1.41 8.83
N ASN A 282 -47.69 -1.08 8.37
CA ASN A 282 -48.07 0.23 7.86
C ASN A 282 -48.09 1.22 9.04
N TYR A 283 -47.56 2.42 8.84
CA TYR A 283 -47.98 3.60 9.59
C TYR A 283 -48.17 4.76 8.62
N SER A 284 -49.42 5.22 8.55
CA SER A 284 -49.82 6.50 7.99
C SER A 284 -50.34 7.34 9.16
N ASP A 285 -49.83 8.56 9.28
CA ASP A 285 -50.56 9.78 9.66
C ASP A 285 -49.78 10.99 9.14
#